data_AF-A0AAU8FHN8-F1
#
_entry.id   AF-A0AAU8FHN8-F1
#
_cell.length_a   1.000
_cell.length_b   1.000
_cell.length_c   1.000
_cell.angle_alpha   90.00
_cell.angle_beta   90.00
_cell.angle_gamma   90.00
#
_symmetry.space_group_name_H-M   'P 1'
#
loop_
_entity.id
_entity.type
_entity.pdbx_description
1 polymer ?
#
loop_
_entity_poly.entity_id
_entity_poly.type
_entity_poly.pdbx_seq_one_letter_code
_entity_poly.pdbx_strand_id
1 'polypeptide(L)'
;MKTLIYGCMLVDAATAMFLFFSLFGSGQDSAGKGMIFLPILALIACVAGAYFLLGAGHTGWALGVSGFPVIIVAYLLFISFT
;
A
#
# COMPACT_ATOMS: atom_id res chain seq x y z
N MET A 1 12.73 7.03 -13.40
CA MET A 1 11.93 7.46 -12.22
C MET A 1 10.48 7.00 -12.30
N LYS A 2 9.75 7.23 -13.40
CA LYS A 2 8.36 6.75 -13.56
C LYS A 2 8.19 5.24 -13.36
N THR A 3 9.09 4.42 -13.91
CA THR A 3 9.10 2.96 -13.72
C THR A 3 9.15 2.54 -12.25
N LEU A 4 9.95 3.23 -11.44
CA LEU A 4 10.09 2.94 -10.01
C LEU A 4 8.81 3.29 -9.24
N ILE A 5 8.18 4.42 -9.58
CA ILE A 5 6.89 4.84 -9.01
C ILE A 5 5.80 3.81 -9.35
N TYR A 6 5.71 3.36 -10.60
CA TYR A 6 4.78 2.29 -10.97
C TYR A 6 5.07 0.97 -10.25
N GLY A 7 6.35 0.64 -10.03
CA GLY A 7 6.74 -0.50 -9.21
C GLY A 7 6.22 -0.38 -7.77
N CYS A 8 6.38 0.79 -7.14
CA CYS A 8 5.86 1.05 -5.81
C CYS A 8 4.34 0.95 -5.76
N MET A 9 3.64 1.55 -6.73
CA MET A 9 2.18 1.45 -6.85
C MET A 9 1.68 0.01 -6.99
N LEU A 10 2.42 -0.84 -7.71
CA LEU A 10 2.09 -2.27 -7.84
C LEU A 10 2.21 -3.00 -6.49
N VAL A 11 3.26 -2.71 -5.72
CA VAL A 11 3.43 -3.29 -4.38
C VAL A 11 2.30 -2.83 -3.45
N ASP A 12 1.99 -1.54 -3.40
CA ASP A 12 0.89 -1.00 -2.58
C ASP A 12 -0.45 -1.65 -2.94
N ALA A 13 -0.75 -1.77 -4.24
CA ALA A 13 -1.97 -2.43 -4.73
C ALA A 13 -2.01 -3.91 -4.34
N ALA A 14 -0.89 -4.63 -4.48
CA ALA A 14 -0.78 -6.03 -4.10
C ALA A 14 -0.94 -6.23 -2.59
N THR A 15 -0.35 -5.35 -1.77
CA THR A 15 -0.52 -5.36 -0.32
C THR A 15 -1.97 -5.07 0.08
N ALA A 16 -2.62 -4.09 -0.55
CA ALA A 16 -4.03 -3.81 -0.31
C ALA A 16 -4.93 -5.02 -0.63
N MET A 17 -4.65 -5.68 -1.76
CA MET A 17 -5.35 -6.90 -2.17
C MET A 17 -5.10 -8.07 -1.21
N PHE A 18 -3.86 -8.26 -0.76
CA PHE A 18 -3.51 -9.26 0.25
C PHE A 18 -4.27 -9.04 1.56
N LEU A 19 -4.26 -7.81 2.07
CA LEU A 19 -5.00 -7.43 3.28
C LEU A 19 -6.51 -7.61 3.09
N PHE A 20 -7.04 -7.32 1.91
CA PHE A 20 -8.44 -7.56 1.62
C PHE A 20 -8.81 -9.04 1.70
N PHE A 21 -8.00 -9.93 1.10
CA PHE A 21 -8.23 -11.37 1.22
C PHE A 21 -8.04 -11.90 2.64
N SER A 22 -7.14 -11.31 3.43
CA SER A 22 -6.94 -11.71 4.81
C SER A 22 -8.18 -11.47 5.67
N LEU A 23 -9.05 -10.50 5.34
CA LEU A 23 -10.34 -10.28 6.02
C LEU A 23 -11.29 -11.48 5.94
N PHE A 24 -11.19 -12.29 4.89
CA PHE A 24 -12.04 -13.46 4.68
C PHE A 24 -11.40 -14.74 5.23
N GLY A 25 -10.07 -14.78 5.31
CA GLY A 25 -9.32 -15.92 5.84
C GLY A 25 -9.02 -15.84 7.34
N SER A 26 -9.10 -14.65 7.95
CA SER A 26 -8.79 -14.47 9.35
C SER A 26 -10.01 -14.78 10.21
N GLY A 27 -9.81 -15.59 11.26
CA GLY A 27 -10.80 -15.83 12.33
C GLY A 27 -11.02 -14.61 13.23
N GLN A 28 -10.77 -13.40 12.73
CA GLN A 28 -10.90 -12.16 13.48
C GLN A 28 -12.38 -11.78 13.65
N ASP A 29 -12.66 -11.14 14.78
CA ASP A 29 -13.95 -10.52 15.05
C ASP A 29 -14.17 -9.28 14.17
N SER A 30 -15.39 -8.72 14.22
CA SER A 30 -15.77 -7.56 13.40
C SER A 30 -14.90 -6.33 13.69
N ALA A 31 -14.50 -6.12 14.95
CA ALA A 31 -13.59 -5.05 15.34
C ALA A 31 -12.20 -5.23 14.72
N GLY A 32 -11.63 -6.44 14.78
CA GLY A 32 -10.35 -6.78 14.15
C GLY A 32 -10.37 -6.58 12.63
N LYS A 33 -11.45 -6.96 11.96
CA LYS A 33 -11.62 -6.72 10.52
C LYS A 33 -11.71 -5.22 10.19
N GLY A 34 -12.38 -4.44 11.03
CA GLY A 34 -12.44 -2.97 10.91
C GLY A 34 -11.06 -2.31 10.96
N MET A 35 -10.16 -2.82 11.81
CA MET A 35 -8.79 -2.29 11.91
C MET A 35 -7.94 -2.55 10.66
N ILE A 36 -8.19 -3.64 9.92
CA ILE A 36 -7.49 -3.96 8.67
C ILE A 36 -8.06 -3.16 7.49
N PHE A 37 -9.31 -2.73 7.56
CA PHE A 37 -9.94 -1.99 6.47
C PHE A 37 -9.31 -0.61 6.23
N LEU A 38 -8.92 0.10 7.31
CA LEU A 38 -8.30 1.41 7.21
C LEU A 38 -6.97 1.40 6.40
N PRO A 39 -6.00 0.51 6.66
CA PRO A 39 -4.78 0.44 5.86
C PRO A 39 -5.04 0.04 4.40
N ILE A 40 -6.07 -0.79 4.11
CA ILE A 40 -6.47 -1.07 2.72
C ILE A 40 -6.85 0.21 2.00
N LEU A 41 -7.72 1.03 2.60
CA LEU A 41 -8.14 2.31 2.01
C LEU A 41 -6.96 3.27 1.83
N ALA A 42 -6.06 3.33 2.81
CA ALA A 42 -4.88 4.18 2.74
C ALA A 42 -3.95 3.78 1.58
N LEU A 43 -3.69 2.48 1.40
CA LEU A 43 -2.87 1.98 0.29
C LEU A 43 -3.52 2.28 -1.07
N ILE A 44 -4.82 2.06 -1.22
CA ILE A 44 -5.54 2.40 -2.46
C ILE A 44 -5.48 3.91 -2.74
N ALA A 45 -5.65 4.74 -1.71
CA ALA A 45 -5.53 6.19 -1.84
C ALA A 45 -4.10 6.62 -2.24
N CYS A 46 -3.06 5.96 -1.71
CA CYS A 46 -1.67 6.17 -2.13
C CYS A 46 -1.46 5.83 -3.61
N VAL A 47 -1.99 4.69 -4.09
CA VAL A 47 -1.90 4.32 -5.51
C VAL A 47 -2.61 5.36 -6.40
N ALA A 48 -3.85 5.70 -6.07
CA ALA A 48 -4.62 6.68 -6.84
C ALA A 48 -3.97 8.07 -6.81
N GLY A 49 -3.50 8.51 -5.64
CA GLY A 49 -2.80 9.79 -5.45
C GLY A 49 -1.48 9.84 -6.21
N ALA A 50 -0.68 8.78 -6.17
CA ALA A 50 0.57 8.70 -6.93
C ALA A 50 0.32 8.75 -8.44
N TYR A 51 -0.71 8.05 -8.95
CA TYR A 51 -1.08 8.11 -10.36
C TYR A 51 -1.47 9.53 -10.80
N PHE A 52 -2.30 10.21 -10.00
CA PHE A 52 -2.70 11.59 -10.27
C PHE A 52 -1.50 12.55 -10.26
N LEU A 53 -0.65 12.47 -9.24
CA LEU A 53 0.56 13.29 -9.11
C LEU A 53 1.53 13.06 -10.26
N LEU A 54 1.65 11.82 -10.74
CA LEU A 54 2.47 11.49 -11.90
C LEU A 54 1.91 12.11 -13.18
N GLY A 55 0.59 12.08 -13.37
CA GLY A 55 -0.11 12.75 -14.47
C GLY A 55 0.04 14.27 -14.44
N ALA A 56 0.07 14.86 -13.25
CA ALA A 56 0.31 16.29 -13.04
C ALA A 56 1.78 16.71 -13.12
N GLY A 57 2.72 15.78 -13.36
CA GLY A 57 4.15 16.05 -13.47
C GLY A 57 4.91 16.16 -12.14
N HIS A 58 4.22 16.02 -11.00
CA HIS A 58 4.79 16.06 -9.65
C HIS A 58 5.49 14.74 -9.26
N THR A 59 6.52 14.38 -10.02
CA THR A 59 7.19 13.06 -9.94
C THR A 59 7.79 12.77 -8.56
N GLY A 60 8.35 13.77 -7.87
CA GLY A 60 8.90 13.59 -6.52
C GLY A 60 7.82 13.29 -5.47
N TRP A 61 6.67 13.96 -5.55
CA TRP A 61 5.53 13.69 -4.66
C TRP A 61 4.90 12.33 -4.95
N ALA A 62 4.77 11.96 -6.23
CA ALA A 62 4.30 10.63 -6.61
C ALA A 62 5.19 9.52 -6.04
N LEU A 63 6.52 9.73 -6.03
CA LEU A 63 7.47 8.82 -5.39
C LEU A 63 7.30 8.77 -3.87
N GLY A 64 7.11 9.90 -3.20
CA GLY A 64 6.88 9.91 -1.75
C GLY A 64 5.61 9.16 -1.35
N VAL A 65 4.50 9.43 -2.05
CA VAL A 65 3.18 8.84 -1.75
C VAL A 65 3.13 7.33 -2.01
N SER A 66 3.77 6.85 -3.09
CA SER A 66 3.83 5.41 -3.39
C SER A 66 5.00 4.67 -2.73
N GLY A 67 6.13 5.33 -2.51
CA GLY A 67 7.35 4.69 -2.00
C GLY A 67 7.35 4.50 -0.48
N PHE A 68 6.74 5.41 0.28
CA PHE A 68 6.73 5.34 1.73
C PHE A 68 6.01 4.09 2.28
N PRO A 69 4.80 3.71 1.79
CA PRO A 69 4.16 2.49 2.25
C PRO A 69 4.97 1.23 1.92
N VAL A 70 5.63 1.18 0.76
CA VAL A 70 6.53 0.07 0.38
C VAL A 70 7.68 -0.10 1.37
N ILE A 71 8.29 0.99 1.86
CA ILE A 71 9.35 0.92 2.88
C ILE A 71 8.81 0.31 4.17
N ILE A 72 7.60 0.71 4.60
CA ILE A 72 6.95 0.14 5.77
C ILE A 72 6.68 -1.35 5.58
N VAL A 73 6.12 -1.74 4.43
CA VAL A 73 5.84 -3.15 4.10
C VAL A 73 7.13 -3.97 4.11
N ALA A 74 8.20 -3.48 3.49
CA ALA A 74 9.50 -4.15 3.48
C ALA A 74 10.07 -4.32 4.89
N TYR A 75 9.95 -3.30 5.74
CA TYR A 75 10.38 -3.37 7.13
C TYR A 75 9.55 -4.40 7.94
N LEU A 76 8.22 -4.38 7.80
CA LEU A 76 7.33 -5.34 8.46
C LEU A 76 7.63 -6.78 8.02
N LEU A 77 7.90 -7.00 6.73
CA LEU A 77 8.32 -8.30 6.23
C LEU A 77 9.67 -8.71 6.83
N PHE A 78 10.67 -7.80 6.84
CA PHE A 78 12.00 -8.10 7.39
C PHE A 78 11.93 -8.57 8.84
N ILE A 79 11.22 -7.83 9.72
CA ILE A 79 11.07 -8.22 11.13
C ILE A 79 10.22 -9.48 11.34
N SER A 80 9.45 -9.91 10.34
CA SER A 80 8.66 -11.15 10.45
C SER A 80 9.49 -12.42 10.25
N PHE A 81 10.72 -12.29 9.72
CA PHE A 81 11.64 -13.40 9.45
C PHE A 81 12.84 -13.47 10.41
N THR A 82 13.01 -12.48 11.29
CA THR A 82 14.06 -12.41 12.32
C THR A 82 13.50 -12.74 13.69
#